data_AF-A0A242BCQ5-F1
#
_entry.id   AF-A0A242BCQ5-F1
#
_cell.length_a   1.000
_cell.length_b   1.000
_cell.length_c   1.000
_cell.angle_alpha   90.00
_cell.angle_beta   90.00
_cell.angle_gamma   90.00
#
_symmetry.space_group_name_H-M   'P 1'
#
loop_
_entity.id
_entity.type
_entity.pdbx_description
1 polymer ?
#
loop_
_entity_poly.entity_id
_entity_poly.type
_entity_poly.pdbx_seq_one_letter_code
_entity_poly.pdbx_strand_id
1 'polypeptide(L)'
;MSRKIRKLSLAILLIVILGIGGKVYMDKREVQKQQDLLAVEKQSVKVLKNTFADIREVKVEEFKKNPVTGSYGALVTMTNNEGKSVYFDYSFWKERNELGGFGIENREVQKTGVTIKRVKVIFSNGQEELV
;
A
#
# COMPACT_ATOMS: atom_id res chain seq x y z
N MET A 1 30.34 -46.94 -9.86
CA MET A 1 30.26 -45.64 -9.15
C MET A 1 30.23 -45.91 -7.64
N SER A 2 31.23 -45.43 -6.88
CA SER A 2 31.38 -45.74 -5.45
C SER A 2 30.18 -45.29 -4.61
N ARG A 3 29.74 -46.08 -3.62
CA ARG A 3 28.63 -45.73 -2.70
C ARG A 3 28.83 -44.34 -2.05
N LYS A 4 30.07 -43.91 -1.84
CA LYS A 4 30.40 -42.58 -1.30
C LYS A 4 30.05 -41.44 -2.27
N ILE A 5 30.30 -41.63 -3.57
CA ILE A 5 30.00 -40.64 -4.62
C ILE A 5 28.48 -40.51 -4.82
N ARG A 6 27.73 -41.62 -4.75
CA ARG A 6 26.25 -41.60 -4.80
C ARG A 6 25.60 -40.88 -3.61
N LYS A 7 26.15 -41.05 -2.41
CA LYS A 7 25.66 -40.34 -1.21
C LYS A 7 25.95 -38.83 -1.28
N LEU A 8 27.12 -38.46 -1.78
CA LEU A 8 27.50 -37.06 -1.97
C LEU A 8 26.63 -36.37 -3.05
N SER A 9 26.39 -37.03 -4.18
CA SER A 9 25.52 -36.48 -5.24
C SER A 9 24.07 -36.29 -4.77
N LEU A 10 23.55 -37.20 -3.94
CA LEU A 10 22.19 -37.10 -3.39
C LEU A 10 22.07 -35.95 -2.38
N ALA A 11 23.08 -35.74 -1.55
CA ALA A 11 23.12 -34.63 -0.61
C ALA A 11 23.16 -33.26 -1.32
N ILE A 12 23.96 -33.14 -2.40
CA ILE A 12 24.02 -31.92 -3.21
C ILE A 12 22.66 -31.65 -3.89
N LEU A 13 22.01 -32.68 -4.44
CA LEU A 13 20.69 -32.52 -5.07
C LEU A 13 19.63 -32.01 -4.09
N LEU A 14 19.62 -32.52 -2.85
CA LEU A 14 18.70 -32.06 -1.80
C LEU A 14 18.94 -30.60 -1.41
N ILE A 15 20.20 -30.17 -1.32
CA ILE A 15 20.54 -28.76 -1.03
C ILE A 15 20.05 -27.84 -2.15
N VAL A 16 20.19 -28.25 -3.41
CA VAL A 16 19.72 -27.47 -4.57
C VAL A 16 18.20 -27.32 -4.56
N ILE A 17 17.46 -28.39 -4.27
CA ILE A 17 15.99 -28.35 -4.21
C ILE A 17 15.50 -27.47 -3.05
N LEU A 18 16.13 -27.59 -1.87
CA LEU A 18 15.79 -26.75 -0.71
C LEU A 18 16.15 -25.27 -0.94
N GLY A 19 17.27 -24.98 -1.61
CA GLY A 19 17.69 -23.62 -1.93
C GLY A 19 16.76 -22.92 -2.91
N ILE A 20 16.37 -23.59 -3.99
CA ILE A 20 15.43 -23.05 -4.99
C ILE A 20 14.02 -22.92 -4.39
N GLY A 21 13.56 -23.94 -3.66
CA GLY A 21 12.24 -23.93 -3.02
C GLY A 21 12.10 -22.82 -1.98
N GLY A 22 13.14 -22.58 -1.17
CA GLY A 22 13.18 -21.50 -0.20
C GLY A 22 13.06 -20.11 -0.83
N LYS A 23 13.82 -19.84 -1.89
CA LYS A 23 13.78 -18.55 -2.60
C LYS A 23 12.40 -18.27 -3.22
N VAL A 24 11.86 -19.22 -3.98
CA VAL A 24 10.55 -19.07 -4.63
C VAL A 24 9.44 -18.82 -3.61
N TYR A 25 9.51 -19.46 -2.44
CA TYR A 25 8.56 -19.23 -1.36
C TYR A 25 8.64 -17.81 -0.79
N MET A 26 9.86 -17.28 -0.59
CA MET A 26 10.06 -15.91 -0.13
C MET A 26 9.52 -14.90 -1.15
N ASP A 27 9.84 -15.07 -2.43
CA ASP A 27 9.39 -14.18 -3.50
C ASP A 27 7.85 -14.11 -3.57
N LYS A 28 7.16 -15.27 -3.48
CA LYS A 28 5.69 -15.32 -3.45
C LYS A 28 5.10 -14.58 -2.24
N ARG A 29 5.72 -14.69 -1.06
CA ARG A 29 5.28 -13.96 0.13
C ARG A 29 5.47 -12.46 -0.01
N GLU A 30 6.57 -12.02 -0.61
CA GLU A 30 6.81 -10.60 -0.84
C GLU A 30 5.78 -10.01 -1.82
N VAL A 31 5.52 -10.70 -2.93
CA VAL A 31 4.47 -10.31 -3.89
C VAL A 31 3.11 -10.21 -3.20
N GLN A 32 2.74 -11.21 -2.39
CA GLN A 32 1.48 -11.18 -1.65
C GLN A 32 1.41 -9.99 -0.69
N LYS A 33 2.48 -9.70 0.06
CA LYS A 33 2.53 -8.53 0.96
C LYS A 33 2.32 -7.22 0.21
N GLN A 34 2.92 -7.07 -0.97
CA GLN A 34 2.75 -5.87 -1.79
C GLN A 34 1.32 -5.74 -2.30
N GLN A 35 0.69 -6.85 -2.72
CA GLN A 35 -0.71 -6.87 -3.14
C GLN A 35 -1.66 -6.55 -1.98
N ASP A 36 -1.41 -7.12 -0.80
CA ASP A 36 -2.19 -6.86 0.40
C ASP A 36 -2.06 -5.39 0.83
N LEU A 37 -0.85 -4.82 0.78
CA LEU A 37 -0.61 -3.42 1.11
C LEU A 37 -1.36 -2.49 0.14
N LEU A 38 -1.26 -2.75 -1.16
CA LEU A 38 -1.98 -2.01 -2.19
C LEU A 38 -3.49 -2.09 -2.00
N ALA A 39 -4.04 -3.26 -1.64
CA ALA A 39 -5.46 -3.41 -1.40
C ALA A 39 -5.93 -2.53 -0.23
N VAL A 40 -5.14 -2.44 0.84
CA VAL A 40 -5.43 -1.56 1.98
C VAL A 40 -5.29 -0.08 1.61
N GLU A 41 -4.29 0.28 0.80
CA GLU A 41 -4.12 1.64 0.28
C GLU A 41 -5.30 2.08 -0.59
N LYS A 42 -5.78 1.20 -1.47
CA LYS A 42 -7.01 1.42 -2.26
C LYS A 42 -8.22 1.66 -1.36
N GLN A 43 -8.33 0.90 -0.27
CA GLN A 43 -9.39 1.09 0.71
C GLN A 43 -9.24 2.45 1.44
N SER A 44 -8.03 2.84 1.84
CA SER A 44 -7.79 4.10 2.55
C SER A 44 -8.14 5.31 1.69
N VAL A 45 -7.79 5.29 0.40
CA VAL A 45 -8.11 6.39 -0.53
C VAL A 45 -9.63 6.50 -0.77
N LYS A 46 -10.37 5.38 -0.76
CA LYS A 46 -11.84 5.43 -0.82
C LYS A 46 -12.43 6.13 0.41
N VAL A 47 -11.88 5.89 1.60
CA VAL A 47 -12.32 6.57 2.83
C VAL A 47 -11.91 8.05 2.81
N LEU A 48 -10.72 8.36 2.29
CA LEU A 48 -10.28 9.74 2.08
C LEU A 48 -11.26 10.52 1.18
N LYS A 49 -11.70 9.90 0.07
CA LYS A 49 -12.70 10.44 -0.85
C LYS A 49 -14.06 10.71 -0.18
N ASN A 50 -14.40 9.91 0.83
CA ASN A 50 -15.62 10.09 1.63
C ASN A 50 -15.45 11.09 2.77
N THR A 51 -14.24 11.60 3.01
CA THR A 51 -13.93 12.55 4.09
C THR A 51 -13.74 13.97 3.55
N PHE A 52 -13.09 14.11 2.39
CA PHE A 52 -12.91 15.41 1.73
C PHE A 52 -13.69 15.52 0.43
N ALA A 53 -14.31 16.69 0.25
CA ALA A 53 -15.05 17.06 -0.94
C ALA A 53 -14.11 17.58 -2.04
N ASP A 54 -14.63 17.61 -3.26
CA ASP A 54 -14.02 18.29 -4.40
C ASP A 54 -12.61 17.79 -4.76
N ILE A 55 -12.28 16.54 -4.45
CA ILE A 55 -10.99 15.93 -4.80
C ILE A 55 -10.95 15.64 -6.31
N ARG A 56 -9.85 16.01 -6.95
CA ARG A 56 -9.53 15.70 -8.35
C ARG A 56 -8.48 14.61 -8.47
N GLU A 57 -7.41 14.73 -7.70
CA GLU A 57 -6.27 13.80 -7.71
C GLU A 57 -5.73 13.55 -6.31
N VAL A 58 -5.29 12.32 -6.04
CA VAL A 58 -4.55 11.94 -4.85
C VAL A 58 -3.28 11.22 -5.28
N LYS A 59 -2.13 11.75 -4.90
CA LYS A 59 -0.84 11.07 -5.03
C LYS A 59 -0.41 10.57 -3.66
N VAL A 60 -0.25 9.27 -3.53
CA VAL A 60 0.23 8.63 -2.30
C VAL A 60 1.75 8.54 -2.38
N GLU A 61 2.41 9.34 -1.55
CA GLU A 61 3.87 9.44 -1.51
C GLU A 61 4.46 8.33 -0.63
N GLU A 62 3.76 7.99 0.46
CA GLU A 62 4.13 6.90 1.35
C GLU A 62 2.88 6.21 1.93
N PHE A 63 2.93 4.88 2.04
CA PHE A 63 1.90 4.10 2.72
C PHE A 63 2.53 2.95 3.50
N LYS A 64 2.44 2.96 4.84
CA LYS A 64 3.10 1.97 5.69
C LYS A 64 2.24 1.56 6.87
N LYS A 65 2.30 0.29 7.24
CA LYS A 65 1.68 -0.22 8.46
C LYS A 65 2.57 0.11 9.67
N ASN A 66 1.97 0.70 10.70
CA ASN A 66 2.58 0.84 12.01
C ASN A 66 2.57 -0.53 12.72
N PRO A 67 3.74 -1.09 13.08
CA PRO A 67 3.82 -2.42 13.68
C PRO A 67 3.29 -2.47 15.13
N VAL A 68 3.25 -1.32 15.83
CA VAL A 68 2.79 -1.22 17.22
C VAL A 68 1.28 -1.10 17.30
N THR A 69 0.69 -0.16 16.56
CA THR A 69 -0.75 0.11 16.61
C THR A 69 -1.55 -0.72 15.62
N GLY A 70 -0.91 -1.24 14.56
CA GLY A 70 -1.57 -1.91 13.46
C GLY A 70 -2.28 -0.98 12.47
N SER A 71 -2.31 0.33 12.72
CA SER A 71 -2.84 1.33 11.79
C SER A 71 -1.91 1.52 10.59
N TYR A 72 -2.43 2.09 9.52
CA TYR A 72 -1.66 2.44 8.33
C TYR A 72 -1.46 3.94 8.28
N GLY A 73 -0.22 4.42 8.19
CA GLY A 73 0.09 5.81 7.92
C GLY A 73 0.17 6.03 6.42
N ALA A 74 -0.50 7.07 5.95
CA ALA A 74 -0.46 7.52 4.57
C ALA A 74 0.07 8.95 4.52
N LEU A 75 0.94 9.23 3.57
CA LEU A 75 1.44 10.57 3.26
C LEU A 75 1.01 10.89 1.84
N VAL A 76 0.25 11.96 1.66
CA VAL A 76 -0.40 12.23 0.38
C VAL A 76 -0.25 13.67 -0.07
N THR A 77 -0.22 13.86 -1.38
CA THR A 77 -0.52 15.13 -2.04
C THR A 77 -1.93 15.02 -2.62
N MET A 78 -2.87 15.79 -2.06
CA MET A 78 -4.26 15.84 -2.53
C MET A 78 -4.49 17.13 -3.32
N THR A 79 -5.11 17.02 -4.48
CA THR A 79 -5.42 18.16 -5.35
C THR A 79 -6.92 18.28 -5.55
N ASN A 80 -7.48 19.46 -5.32
CA ASN A 80 -8.91 19.73 -5.49
C ASN A 80 -9.28 20.05 -6.97
N ASN A 81 -10.57 20.24 -7.22
CA ASN A 81 -11.12 20.60 -8.53
C ASN A 81 -10.62 21.97 -9.06
N GLU A 82 -10.21 22.88 -8.17
CA GLU A 82 -9.60 24.17 -8.53
C GLU A 82 -8.12 24.04 -8.93
N GLY A 83 -7.54 22.85 -8.78
CA GLY A 83 -6.13 22.60 -9.05
C GLY A 83 -5.18 23.03 -7.92
N LYS A 84 -5.71 23.36 -6.74
CA LYS A 84 -4.92 23.62 -5.54
C LYS A 84 -4.57 22.29 -4.86
N SER A 85 -3.33 22.17 -4.42
CA SER A 85 -2.81 20.96 -3.78
C SER A 85 -2.44 21.20 -2.32
N VAL A 86 -2.55 20.15 -1.52
CA VAL A 86 -2.15 20.11 -0.11
C VAL A 86 -1.42 18.81 0.17
N TYR A 87 -0.35 18.91 0.96
CA TYR A 87 0.47 17.78 1.38
C TYR A 87 0.24 17.54 2.87
N PHE A 88 -0.16 16.33 3.24
CA PHE A 88 -0.48 15.99 4.63
C PHE A 88 -0.44 14.48 4.85
N ASP A 89 -0.31 14.09 6.12
CA ASP A 89 -0.44 12.70 6.54
C ASP A 89 -1.82 12.41 7.16
N TYR A 90 -2.21 11.14 7.06
CA TYR A 90 -3.35 10.62 7.79
C TYR A 90 -3.11 9.17 8.22
N SER A 91 -3.76 8.78 9.32
CA SER A 91 -3.84 7.38 9.73
C SER A 91 -5.09 6.70 9.17
N PHE A 92 -5.01 5.41 8.90
CA PHE A 92 -6.12 4.58 8.42
C PHE A 92 -6.21 3.29 9.23
N TRP A 93 -7.42 2.98 9.71
CA TRP A 93 -7.71 1.76 10.44
C TRP A 93 -8.49 0.79 9.55
N LYS A 94 -7.77 -0.17 8.94
CA LYS A 94 -8.35 -1.15 7.99
C LYS A 94 -9.62 -1.83 8.51
N GLU A 95 -9.59 -2.36 9.73
CA GLU A 95 -10.68 -3.13 10.32
C GLU A 95 -11.93 -2.29 10.63
N ARG A 96 -11.75 -0.99 10.83
CA ARG A 96 -12.84 -0.04 11.10
C ARG A 96 -13.27 0.73 9.86
N ASN A 97 -12.49 0.63 8.78
CA ASN A 97 -12.68 1.35 7.53
C ASN A 97 -12.83 2.87 7.74
N GLU A 98 -12.00 3.44 8.62
CA GLU A 98 -12.06 4.85 9.02
C GLU A 98 -10.68 5.51 8.93
N LEU A 99 -10.67 6.82 8.68
CA LEU A 99 -9.49 7.64 8.94
C LEU A 99 -9.34 7.81 10.46
N GLY A 100 -8.11 7.68 10.94
CA GLY A 100 -7.72 8.06 12.29
C GLY A 100 -7.35 9.53 12.35
N GLY A 101 -6.18 9.85 12.92
CA GLY A 101 -5.68 11.22 12.96
C GLY A 101 -5.29 11.75 11.58
N PHE A 102 -5.67 13.00 11.29
CA PHE A 102 -5.19 13.80 10.17
C PHE A 102 -5.19 15.28 10.57
N GLY A 103 -4.18 16.03 10.13
CA GLY A 103 -4.10 17.48 10.27
C GLY A 103 -4.88 18.20 9.18
N ILE A 104 -5.37 19.42 9.48
CA ILE A 104 -5.90 20.33 8.46
C ILE A 104 -4.83 21.38 8.18
N GLU A 105 -4.06 21.14 7.12
CA GLU A 105 -2.98 22.01 6.65
C GLU A 105 -3.53 23.14 5.76
N ASN A 106 -4.58 22.87 4.98
CA ASN A 106 -5.22 23.87 4.14
C ASN A 106 -6.74 23.66 4.05
N ARG A 107 -7.51 24.56 4.67
CA ARG A 107 -8.99 24.49 4.71
C ARG A 107 -9.67 24.72 3.35
N GLU A 108 -9.02 25.38 2.40
CA GLU A 108 -9.57 25.56 1.05
C GLU A 108 -9.50 24.26 0.22
N VAL A 109 -8.53 23.40 0.53
CA VAL A 109 -8.31 22.14 -0.18
C VAL A 109 -8.91 20.96 0.60
N GLN A 110 -8.71 20.91 1.92
CA GLN A 110 -9.24 19.88 2.82
C GLN A 110 -10.64 20.22 3.34
N LYS A 111 -11.55 20.48 2.39
CA LYS A 111 -12.95 20.76 2.70
C LYS A 111 -13.66 19.47 3.08
N THR A 112 -14.24 19.40 4.27
CA THR A 112 -15.01 18.22 4.69
C THR A 112 -16.20 17.96 3.76
N GLY A 113 -16.38 16.70 3.36
CA GLY A 113 -17.52 16.25 2.57
C GLY A 113 -17.16 15.03 1.73
N VAL A 114 -18.06 14.64 0.82
CA VAL A 114 -17.88 13.45 -0.01
C VAL A 114 -17.59 13.87 -1.45
N THR A 115 -16.52 13.34 -2.03
CA THR A 115 -16.25 13.47 -3.46
C THR A 115 -16.98 12.39 -4.24
N ILE A 116 -18.00 12.79 -5.01
CA ILE A 116 -18.85 11.88 -5.81
C ILE A 116 -18.17 11.48 -7.12
N LYS A 117 -17.40 12.39 -7.73
CA LYS A 117 -16.71 12.14 -8.99
C LYS A 117 -15.58 11.13 -8.81
N ARG A 118 -15.18 10.48 -9.91
CA ARG A 118 -14.00 9.62 -9.93
C ARG A 118 -12.75 10.48 -9.68
N VAL A 119 -11.87 10.00 -8.81
CA VAL A 119 -10.62 10.65 -8.45
C VAL A 119 -9.47 9.91 -9.12
N LYS A 120 -8.54 10.64 -9.72
CA LYS A 120 -7.29 10.05 -10.18
C LYS A 120 -6.39 9.75 -8.98
N VAL A 121 -5.96 8.51 -8.84
CA VAL A 121 -5.11 8.08 -7.73
C VAL A 121 -3.81 7.55 -8.30
N ILE A 122 -2.69 8.04 -7.77
CA ILE A 122 -1.35 7.52 -8.01
C ILE A 122 -0.90 6.87 -6.70
N PHE A 123 -0.86 5.55 -6.67
CA PHE A 123 -0.52 4.78 -5.46
C PHE A 123 0.98 4.80 -5.18
N SER A 124 1.36 4.44 -3.95
CA SER A 124 2.73 4.40 -3.46
C SER A 124 3.65 3.48 -4.29
N ASN A 125 3.07 2.47 -4.95
CA ASN A 125 3.79 1.56 -5.86
C ASN A 125 3.85 2.05 -7.32
N GLY A 126 3.36 3.26 -7.60
CA GLY A 126 3.34 3.87 -8.92
C GLY A 126 2.16 3.47 -9.82
N GLN A 127 1.26 2.59 -9.36
CA GLN A 127 0.05 2.28 -10.13
C GLN A 127 -0.91 3.46 -10.16
N GLU A 128 -1.59 3.65 -11.28
CA GLU A 128 -2.62 4.68 -11.44
C GLU A 128 -4.01 4.05 -11.61
N GLU A 129 -5.02 4.62 -10.95
CA GLU A 129 -6.41 4.17 -11.05
C GLU A 129 -7.39 5.34 -10.90
N LEU A 130 -8.57 5.22 -11.52
CA LEU A 130 -9.71 6.11 -11.28
C LEU A 130 -10.64 5.47 -10.24
N VAL A 131 -10.71 6.07 -9.04
CA VAL A 131 -11.41 5.53 -7.86
C VAL A 131 -12.67 6.32 -7.51
#